data_AF-A0A3D8I5L2-F1
#
_entry.id   AF-A0A3D8I5L2-F1
#
_cell.length_a   1.000
_cell.length_b   1.000
_cell.length_c   1.000
_cell.angle_alpha   90.00
_cell.angle_beta   90.00
_cell.angle_gamma   90.00
#
_symmetry.space_group_name_H-M   'P 1'
#
loop_
_entity.id
_entity.type
_entity.pdbx_description
1 polymer ?
#
loop_
_entity_poly.entity_id
_entity_poly.type
_entity_poly.pdbx_seq_one_letter_code
_entity_poly.pdbx_strand_id
1 'polypeptide(L)'
;MRAFAQSIANISQKPIHTQDTQLSSYDMLLSFGYFWQEIPAYRQLFVLHPLFMQSSSHAQSLRYEIGTEFGLSWLLAQSLSPLLDTSLPLSQELNLKLAKIDIGYLASETNIAEEECAEITAKALNAKSIGIILGKELALHPHAKDIALICGILGTSKKIHIIMPELKEILTPLQMPDVKLQICEELPESNGHFVYTLPLTPPCSSNILKVPPLFYPALGLKDNQHITLTFEDKSISAICKCKKDQKGTIALLYLPETMAVGYPYKKVEVIL
;
A
#
# COMPACT_ATOMS: atom_id res chain seq x y z
N MET A 1 -4.67 -11.93 -4.09
CA MET A 1 -5.63 -10.86 -4.42
C MET A 1 -7.09 -11.25 -4.15
N ARG A 2 -7.74 -12.15 -4.92
CA ARG A 2 -9.19 -12.46 -4.73
C ARG A 2 -9.55 -12.86 -3.30
N ALA A 3 -8.79 -13.76 -2.67
CA ALA A 3 -9.03 -14.19 -1.30
C ALA A 3 -8.91 -13.05 -0.27
N PHE A 4 -7.96 -12.14 -0.46
CA PHE A 4 -7.79 -10.93 0.36
C PHE A 4 -9.03 -10.03 0.25
N ALA A 5 -9.44 -9.71 -0.98
CA ALA A 5 -10.63 -8.90 -1.23
C ALA A 5 -11.92 -9.55 -0.70
N GLN A 6 -12.06 -10.87 -0.89
CA GLN A 6 -13.20 -11.62 -0.37
C GLN A 6 -13.25 -11.59 1.16
N SER A 7 -12.11 -11.66 1.84
CA SER A 7 -12.03 -11.50 3.30
C SER A 7 -12.55 -10.14 3.73
N ILE A 8 -12.14 -9.06 3.05
CA ILE A 8 -12.63 -7.70 3.33
C ILE A 8 -14.15 -7.61 3.11
N ALA A 9 -14.65 -8.16 1.99
CA ALA A 9 -16.10 -8.18 1.69
C ALA A 9 -16.88 -8.87 2.81
N ASN A 10 -16.40 -10.03 3.24
CA ASN A 10 -17.02 -10.82 4.28
C ASN A 10 -17.01 -10.14 5.65
N ILE A 11 -15.97 -9.38 5.99
CA ILE A 11 -15.87 -8.70 7.29
C ILE A 11 -16.70 -7.42 7.30
N SER A 12 -16.60 -6.63 6.23
CA SER A 12 -17.35 -5.38 6.08
C SER A 12 -18.84 -5.60 5.82
N GLN A 13 -19.24 -6.82 5.41
CA GLN A 13 -20.58 -7.16 4.93
C GLN A 13 -21.03 -6.24 3.78
N LYS A 14 -20.09 -5.83 2.93
CA LYS A 14 -20.30 -4.95 1.78
C LYS A 14 -19.57 -5.45 0.54
N PRO A 15 -20.02 -5.05 -0.66
CA PRO A 15 -19.30 -5.36 -1.87
C PRO A 15 -17.94 -4.64 -1.92
N ILE A 16 -16.97 -5.27 -2.61
CA ILE A 16 -15.71 -4.61 -2.98
C ILE A 16 -15.83 -4.11 -4.41
N HIS A 17 -15.66 -2.81 -4.56
CA HIS A 17 -15.79 -2.07 -5.80
C HIS A 17 -14.54 -2.20 -6.69
N THR A 18 -14.68 -2.14 -8.01
CA THR A 18 -13.60 -2.34 -9.00
C THR A 18 -13.20 -1.03 -9.71
N GLN A 19 -12.34 -1.11 -10.72
CA GLN A 19 -11.92 0.04 -11.56
C GLN A 19 -13.07 0.82 -12.20
N ASP A 20 -14.23 0.19 -12.44
CA ASP A 20 -15.39 0.84 -13.07
C ASP A 20 -16.14 1.78 -12.12
N THR A 21 -15.68 1.86 -10.87
CA THR A 21 -16.29 2.70 -9.84
C THR A 21 -15.97 4.16 -10.12
N GLN A 22 -17.01 4.98 -10.19
CA GLN A 22 -16.88 6.42 -10.38
C GLN A 22 -16.27 7.07 -9.14
N LEU A 23 -14.94 7.16 -9.07
CA LEU A 23 -14.21 7.71 -7.92
C LEU A 23 -14.60 9.16 -7.58
N SER A 24 -15.12 9.91 -8.57
CA SER A 24 -15.60 11.29 -8.37
C SER A 24 -16.87 11.39 -7.51
N SER A 25 -17.54 10.29 -7.18
CA SER A 25 -18.72 10.31 -6.31
C SER A 25 -18.39 10.40 -4.83
N TYR A 26 -17.12 10.26 -4.45
CA TYR A 26 -16.66 10.29 -3.07
C TYR A 26 -16.19 11.68 -2.67
N ASP A 27 -16.50 12.11 -1.45
CA ASP A 27 -16.04 13.39 -0.92
C ASP A 27 -14.54 13.36 -0.60
N MET A 28 -14.05 12.18 -0.20
CA MET A 28 -12.66 11.92 0.17
C MET A 28 -12.23 10.57 -0.39
N LEU A 29 -11.01 10.52 -0.92
CA LEU A 29 -10.35 9.29 -1.32
C LEU A 29 -9.09 9.07 -0.48
N LEU A 30 -8.88 7.83 -0.07
CA LEU A 30 -7.70 7.38 0.66
C LEU A 30 -7.12 6.18 -0.08
N SER A 31 -6.01 6.37 -0.76
CA SER A 31 -5.32 5.31 -1.49
C SER A 31 -4.23 4.71 -0.61
N PHE A 32 -4.26 3.40 -0.38
CA PHE A 32 -3.29 2.67 0.43
C PHE A 32 -2.68 1.52 -0.40
N GLY A 33 -1.36 1.62 -0.63
CA GLY A 33 -0.59 0.60 -1.33
C GLY A 33 -0.87 0.49 -2.83
N TYR A 34 -1.81 1.25 -3.38
CA TYR A 34 -2.10 1.28 -4.81
C TYR A 34 -1.10 2.16 -5.56
N PHE A 35 -0.43 1.59 -6.55
CA PHE A 35 0.53 2.30 -7.39
C PHE A 35 -0.17 3.05 -8.52
N TRP A 36 -0.22 4.38 -8.40
CA TRP A 36 -0.76 5.26 -9.44
C TRP A 36 0.29 5.54 -10.51
N GLN A 37 -0.02 5.24 -11.78
CA GLN A 37 0.78 5.74 -12.90
C GLN A 37 0.61 7.25 -13.07
N GLU A 38 -0.63 7.71 -12.96
CA GLU A 38 -1.01 9.11 -12.96
C GLU A 38 -2.02 9.33 -11.85
N ILE A 39 -1.76 10.32 -10.98
CA ILE A 39 -2.68 10.65 -9.91
C ILE A 39 -3.82 11.51 -10.50
N PRO A 40 -5.08 11.06 -10.39
CA PRO A 40 -6.21 11.82 -10.86
C PRO A 40 -6.42 13.11 -10.02
N ALA A 41 -6.90 14.16 -10.69
CA ALA A 41 -7.21 15.43 -10.05
C ALA A 41 -8.56 15.36 -9.31
N TYR A 42 -8.57 14.80 -8.10
CA TYR A 42 -9.74 14.77 -7.22
C TYR A 42 -9.61 15.75 -6.08
N ARG A 43 -10.72 16.38 -5.69
CA ARG A 43 -10.79 17.47 -4.70
C ARG A 43 -10.09 17.14 -3.36
N GLN A 44 -10.05 15.88 -2.97
CA GLN A 44 -9.41 15.43 -1.75
C GLN A 44 -8.95 13.97 -1.85
N LEU A 45 -7.65 13.77 -2.10
CA LEU A 45 -7.02 12.46 -2.21
C LEU A 45 -5.77 12.38 -1.32
N PHE A 46 -5.72 11.38 -0.44
CA PHE A 46 -4.50 10.99 0.27
C PHE A 46 -3.92 9.75 -0.41
N VAL A 47 -2.64 9.79 -0.79
CA VAL A 47 -1.95 8.68 -1.46
C VAL A 47 -0.85 8.18 -0.55
N LEU A 48 -1.10 7.05 0.13
CA LEU A 48 -0.13 6.35 0.95
C LEU A 48 0.59 5.31 0.11
N HIS A 49 1.85 5.59 -0.20
CA HIS A 49 2.69 4.70 -1.01
C HIS A 49 4.19 4.91 -0.71
N PRO A 50 5.04 3.86 -0.69
CA PRO A 50 6.48 3.98 -0.41
C PRO A 50 7.27 4.71 -1.50
N LEU A 51 6.84 4.56 -2.75
CA LEU A 51 7.42 5.28 -3.88
C LEU A 51 6.99 6.76 -3.89
N PHE A 52 7.86 7.62 -4.44
CA PHE A 52 7.50 9.02 -4.70
C PHE A 52 6.39 9.10 -5.75
N MET A 53 5.21 9.51 -5.33
CA MET A 53 4.14 9.89 -6.24
C MET A 53 4.14 11.41 -6.41
N GLN A 54 3.80 11.90 -7.59
CA GLN A 54 3.77 13.34 -7.83
C GLN A 54 2.54 13.95 -7.15
N SER A 55 2.76 14.68 -6.05
CA SER A 55 1.70 15.45 -5.39
C SER A 55 1.12 16.49 -6.34
N SER A 56 -0.18 16.74 -6.21
CA SER A 56 -0.89 17.82 -6.90
C SER A 56 -1.54 18.75 -5.86
N SER A 57 -2.12 19.86 -6.28
CA SER A 57 -2.87 20.75 -5.39
C SER A 57 -4.05 20.07 -4.67
N HIS A 58 -4.44 18.88 -5.11
CA HIS A 58 -5.58 18.15 -4.56
C HIS A 58 -5.25 16.73 -4.07
N ALA A 59 -3.99 16.30 -4.23
CA ALA A 59 -3.50 15.01 -3.79
C ALA A 59 -2.27 15.15 -2.90
N GLN A 60 -2.39 14.66 -1.67
CA GLN A 60 -1.31 14.62 -0.69
C GLN A 60 -0.67 13.23 -0.72
N SER A 61 0.57 13.16 -1.18
CA SER A 61 1.36 11.93 -1.14
C SER A 61 2.00 11.78 0.25
N LEU A 62 1.68 10.69 0.94
CA LEU A 62 2.25 10.30 2.23
C LEU A 62 3.15 9.09 1.99
N ARG A 63 4.42 9.20 2.39
CA ARG A 63 5.44 8.17 2.12
C ARG A 63 5.68 7.34 3.36
N TYR A 64 5.27 6.08 3.31
CA TYR A 64 5.55 5.14 4.38
C TYR A 64 6.74 4.23 4.05
N GLU A 65 7.35 3.61 5.06
CA GLU A 65 8.48 2.70 4.91
C GLU A 65 8.07 1.32 4.37
N ILE A 66 8.91 0.74 3.51
CA ILE A 66 8.62 -0.55 2.87
C ILE A 66 8.41 -1.66 3.92
N GLY A 67 7.36 -2.46 3.76
CA GLY A 67 7.09 -3.61 4.63
C GLY A 67 6.36 -3.22 5.92
N THR A 68 6.12 -1.92 6.14
CA THR A 68 5.40 -1.43 7.32
C THR A 68 3.89 -1.30 7.09
N GLU A 69 3.36 -1.83 5.98
CA GLU A 69 1.94 -1.80 5.61
C GLU A 69 1.01 -2.25 6.76
N PHE A 70 1.44 -3.23 7.55
CA PHE A 70 0.64 -3.68 8.69
C PHE A 70 0.56 -2.63 9.80
N GLY A 71 1.68 -2.00 10.16
CA GLY A 71 1.69 -0.86 11.10
C GLY A 71 0.89 0.32 10.58
N LEU A 72 1.02 0.63 9.28
CA LEU A 72 0.23 1.68 8.65
C LEU A 72 -1.27 1.37 8.69
N SER A 73 -1.68 0.12 8.50
CA SER A 73 -3.09 -0.25 8.63
C SER A 73 -3.64 0.03 10.03
N TRP A 74 -2.83 -0.11 11.08
CA TRP A 74 -3.18 0.28 12.45
C TRP A 74 -3.27 1.80 12.63
N LEU A 75 -2.38 2.58 12.03
CA LEU A 75 -2.48 4.05 12.04
C LEU A 75 -3.76 4.53 11.33
N LEU A 76 -4.08 3.94 10.17
CA LEU A 76 -5.34 4.21 9.47
C LEU A 76 -6.55 3.77 10.31
N ALA A 77 -6.45 2.64 11.01
CA ALA A 77 -7.49 2.20 11.93
C ALA A 77 -7.72 3.21 13.06
N GLN A 78 -6.65 3.73 13.66
CA GLN A 78 -6.72 4.79 14.66
C GLN A 78 -7.42 6.04 14.10
N SER A 79 -6.96 6.54 12.94
CA SER A 79 -7.51 7.75 12.30
C SER A 79 -8.98 7.63 11.90
N LEU A 80 -9.43 6.44 11.50
CA LEU A 80 -10.78 6.22 10.98
C LEU A 80 -11.72 5.56 12.00
N SER A 81 -11.21 5.12 13.16
CA SER A 81 -12.01 4.55 14.25
C SER A 81 -13.20 5.41 14.69
N PRO A 82 -13.15 6.77 14.67
CA PRO A 82 -14.32 7.58 15.04
C PRO A 82 -15.52 7.42 14.10
N LEU A 83 -15.32 6.85 12.92
CA LEU A 83 -16.38 6.59 11.93
C LEU A 83 -17.07 5.24 12.12
N LEU A 84 -16.57 4.40 13.01
CA LEU A 84 -17.07 3.05 13.24
C LEU A 84 -18.30 3.07 14.16
N ASP A 85 -19.20 2.11 13.91
CA ASP A 85 -20.32 1.84 14.81
C ASP A 85 -19.81 1.06 16.03
N THR A 86 -19.80 1.71 17.19
CA THR A 86 -19.30 1.16 18.45
C THR A 86 -20.21 0.07 19.04
N SER A 87 -21.39 -0.15 18.47
CA SER A 87 -22.25 -1.28 18.85
C SER A 87 -21.80 -2.61 18.22
N LEU A 88 -20.97 -2.58 17.17
CA LEU A 88 -20.49 -3.78 16.50
C LEU A 88 -19.33 -4.42 17.29
N PRO A 89 -19.36 -5.75 17.56
CA PRO A 89 -18.31 -6.43 18.31
C PRO A 89 -16.90 -6.26 17.73
N LEU A 90 -16.77 -6.28 16.39
CA LEU A 90 -15.47 -6.10 15.73
C LEU A 90 -14.91 -4.68 15.91
N SER A 91 -15.76 -3.65 15.90
CA SER A 91 -15.36 -2.28 16.20
C SER A 91 -14.89 -2.14 17.65
N GLN A 92 -15.57 -2.81 18.59
CA GLN A 92 -15.18 -2.82 20.00
C GLN A 92 -13.84 -3.51 20.20
N GLU A 93 -13.62 -4.67 19.58
CA GLU A 93 -12.34 -5.38 19.63
C GLU A 93 -11.19 -4.54 19.06
N LEU A 94 -11.42 -3.89 17.92
CA LEU A 94 -10.44 -2.98 17.32
C LEU A 94 -10.08 -1.84 18.28
N ASN A 95 -11.07 -1.16 18.85
CA ASN A 95 -10.83 -0.04 19.78
C ASN A 95 -10.10 -0.48 21.05
N LEU A 96 -10.40 -1.67 21.57
CA LEU A 96 -9.69 -2.24 22.73
C LEU A 96 -8.22 -2.53 22.44
N LYS A 97 -7.89 -2.90 21.19
CA LYS A 97 -6.52 -3.15 20.77
C LYS A 97 -5.79 -1.84 20.44
N LEU A 98 -6.46 -0.88 19.81
CA LEU A 98 -5.92 0.48 19.58
C LEU A 98 -5.44 1.12 20.89
N ALA A 99 -6.18 0.95 21.98
CA ALA A 99 -5.79 1.46 23.30
C ALA A 99 -4.50 0.85 23.88
N LYS A 100 -3.97 -0.23 23.28
CA LYS A 100 -2.74 -0.91 23.71
C LYS A 100 -1.56 -0.66 22.78
N ILE A 101 -1.79 -0.07 21.62
CA ILE A 101 -0.76 0.16 20.61
C ILE A 101 -0.03 1.46 20.91
N ASP A 102 1.30 1.40 20.83
CA ASP A 102 2.12 2.61 20.81
C ASP A 102 2.05 3.25 19.42
N ILE A 103 1.17 4.23 19.29
CA ILE A 103 0.97 4.97 18.04
C ILE A 103 2.22 5.77 17.66
N GLY A 104 2.97 6.29 18.64
CA GLY A 104 4.19 7.05 18.39
C GLY A 104 5.29 6.16 17.80
N TYR A 105 5.43 4.94 18.32
CA TYR A 105 6.32 3.93 17.74
C TYR A 105 5.93 3.59 16.30
N LEU A 106 4.66 3.24 16.04
CA LEU A 106 4.21 2.90 14.68
C LEU A 106 4.36 4.08 13.72
N ALA A 107 4.03 5.31 14.14
CA ALA A 107 4.19 6.53 13.36
C ALA A 107 5.66 6.73 12.95
N SER A 108 6.58 6.57 13.90
CA SER A 108 8.02 6.68 13.66
C SER A 108 8.53 5.63 12.67
N GLU A 109 8.24 4.34 12.90
CA GLU A 109 8.75 3.24 12.07
C GLU A 109 8.10 3.19 10.68
N THR A 110 6.82 3.55 10.57
CA THR A 110 6.14 3.64 9.27
C THR A 110 6.54 4.90 8.49
N ASN A 111 7.23 5.87 9.12
CA ASN A 111 7.48 7.20 8.58
C ASN A 111 6.19 7.96 8.20
N ILE A 112 5.14 7.82 9.01
CA ILE A 112 3.90 8.61 8.88
C ILE A 112 3.73 9.45 10.13
N ALA A 113 3.69 10.76 9.97
CA ALA A 113 3.60 11.67 11.10
C ALA A 113 2.21 11.67 11.73
N GLU A 114 2.13 11.91 13.04
CA GLU A 114 0.84 12.01 13.74
C GLU A 114 -0.02 13.14 13.19
N GLU A 115 0.58 14.23 12.70
CA GLU A 115 -0.11 15.34 12.03
C GLU A 115 -0.80 14.90 10.74
N GLU A 116 -0.17 14.01 9.95
CA GLU A 116 -0.75 13.46 8.73
C GLU A 116 -1.96 12.57 9.06
N CYS A 117 -1.83 11.75 10.11
CA CYS A 117 -2.94 10.95 10.65
C CYS A 117 -4.09 11.83 11.18
N ALA A 118 -3.78 12.94 11.85
CA ALA A 118 -4.77 13.89 12.35
C ALA A 118 -5.49 14.62 11.20
N GLU A 119 -4.76 14.95 10.12
CA GLU A 119 -5.35 15.54 8.92
C GLU A 119 -6.33 14.57 8.25
N ILE A 120 -5.93 13.31 8.04
CA ILE A 120 -6.83 12.26 7.53
C ILE A 120 -8.10 12.18 8.39
N THR A 121 -7.94 12.15 9.72
CA THR A 121 -9.07 12.09 10.68
C THR A 121 -10.02 13.27 10.51
N ALA A 122 -9.50 14.50 10.53
CA ALA A 122 -10.30 15.72 10.43
C ALA A 122 -11.09 15.77 9.12
N LYS A 123 -10.50 15.31 8.02
CA LYS A 123 -11.14 15.30 6.71
C LYS A 123 -12.18 14.18 6.62
N ALA A 124 -11.88 13.00 7.16
CA ALA A 124 -12.78 11.86 7.18
C ALA A 124 -14.04 12.13 8.00
N LEU A 125 -13.93 12.84 9.13
CA LEU A 125 -15.09 13.25 9.95
C LEU A 125 -16.07 14.15 9.18
N ASN A 126 -15.54 15.03 8.32
CA ASN A 126 -16.32 15.98 7.53
C ASN A 126 -16.88 15.37 6.22
N ALA A 127 -16.32 14.25 5.76
CA ALA A 127 -16.80 13.56 4.56
C ALA A 127 -18.14 12.84 4.82
N LYS A 128 -19.02 12.84 3.82
CA LYS A 128 -20.25 12.03 3.81
C LYS A 128 -19.99 10.66 3.21
N SER A 129 -19.10 10.57 2.23
CA SER A 129 -18.64 9.31 1.63
C SER A 129 -17.13 9.29 1.42
N ILE A 130 -16.52 8.16 1.76
CA ILE A 130 -15.07 7.94 1.71
C ILE A 130 -14.80 6.68 0.88
N GLY A 131 -13.98 6.81 -0.15
CA GLY A 131 -13.47 5.67 -0.92
C GLY A 131 -12.06 5.31 -0.45
N ILE A 132 -11.88 4.10 0.08
CA ILE A 132 -10.55 3.57 0.39
C ILE A 132 -10.11 2.67 -0.77
N ILE A 133 -9.08 3.09 -1.48
CA ILE A 133 -8.53 2.40 -2.64
C ILE A 133 -7.34 1.55 -2.17
N LEU A 134 -7.42 0.24 -2.37
CA LEU A 134 -6.40 -0.70 -1.91
C LEU A 134 -5.64 -1.31 -3.10
N GLY A 135 -4.31 -1.26 -3.04
CA GLY A 135 -3.45 -1.90 -4.05
C GLY A 135 -3.46 -3.41 -3.95
N LYS A 136 -3.33 -4.10 -5.09
CA LYS A 136 -3.20 -5.57 -5.12
C LYS A 136 -1.99 -6.08 -4.32
N GLU A 137 -0.97 -5.23 -4.16
CA GLU A 137 0.29 -5.51 -3.46
C GLU A 137 0.06 -5.83 -1.98
N LEU A 138 -0.95 -5.22 -1.35
CA LEU A 138 -1.34 -5.52 0.03
C LEU A 138 -1.76 -6.98 0.19
N ALA A 139 -2.34 -7.58 -0.85
CA ALA A 139 -2.73 -8.99 -0.85
C ALA A 139 -1.55 -9.96 -0.99
N LEU A 140 -0.35 -9.44 -1.25
CA LEU A 140 0.90 -10.21 -1.37
C LEU A 140 1.82 -9.99 -0.16
N HIS A 141 1.47 -9.05 0.73
CA HIS A 141 2.21 -8.75 1.94
C HIS A 141 2.21 -9.96 2.92
N PRO A 142 3.29 -10.20 3.69
CA PRO A 142 3.33 -11.28 4.70
C PRO A 142 2.15 -11.24 5.69
N HIS A 143 1.73 -10.03 6.07
CA HIS A 143 0.57 -9.76 6.94
C HIS A 143 -0.73 -9.47 6.18
N ALA A 144 -0.88 -9.95 4.94
CA ALA A 144 -2.07 -9.67 4.12
C ALA A 144 -3.39 -10.04 4.82
N LYS A 145 -3.42 -11.11 5.62
CA LYS A 145 -4.63 -11.51 6.36
C LYS A 145 -5.02 -10.48 7.42
N ASP A 146 -4.06 -9.97 8.18
CA ASP A 146 -4.31 -8.99 9.23
C ASP A 146 -4.66 -7.62 8.65
N ILE A 147 -3.99 -7.21 7.57
CA ILE A 147 -4.32 -5.99 6.82
C ILE A 147 -5.75 -6.08 6.26
N ALA A 148 -6.14 -7.22 5.68
CA ALA A 148 -7.51 -7.44 5.19
C ALA A 148 -8.53 -7.35 6.32
N LEU A 149 -8.19 -7.85 7.51
CA LEU A 149 -9.08 -7.78 8.67
C LEU A 149 -9.31 -6.34 9.09
N ILE A 150 -8.25 -5.54 9.24
CA ILE A 150 -8.38 -4.12 9.59
C ILE A 150 -9.17 -3.35 8.52
N CYS A 151 -8.84 -3.53 7.24
CA CYS A 151 -9.57 -2.89 6.14
C CYS A 151 -11.05 -3.32 6.11
N GLY A 152 -11.34 -4.58 6.42
CA GLY A 152 -12.69 -5.10 6.54
C GLY A 152 -13.48 -4.45 7.68
N ILE A 153 -12.87 -4.30 8.85
CA ILE A 153 -13.48 -3.63 10.01
C ILE A 153 -13.76 -2.16 9.67
N LEU A 154 -12.81 -1.45 9.05
CA LEU A 154 -13.01 -0.10 8.55
C LEU A 154 -14.19 -0.01 7.57
N GLY A 155 -14.29 -0.99 6.67
CA GLY A 155 -15.39 -1.13 5.73
C GLY A 155 -16.76 -1.32 6.37
N THR A 156 -16.88 -1.65 7.65
CA THR A 156 -18.19 -1.74 8.33
C THR A 156 -18.87 -0.37 8.43
N SER A 157 -18.11 0.73 8.54
CA SER A 157 -18.65 2.09 8.60
C SER A 157 -19.48 2.42 7.37
N LYS A 158 -20.71 2.92 7.55
CA LYS A 158 -21.62 3.28 6.45
C LYS A 158 -21.05 4.33 5.49
N LYS A 159 -20.07 5.13 5.93
CA LYS A 159 -19.42 6.15 5.10
C LYS A 159 -18.30 5.60 4.22
N ILE A 160 -17.71 4.46 4.61
CA ILE A 160 -16.51 3.90 3.98
C ILE A 160 -16.92 2.84 2.97
N HIS A 161 -16.42 2.98 1.74
CA HIS A 161 -16.49 1.97 0.69
C HIS A 161 -15.07 1.55 0.31
N ILE A 162 -14.86 0.23 0.19
CA ILE A 162 -13.57 -0.33 -0.20
C ILE A 162 -13.55 -0.58 -1.71
N ILE A 163 -12.48 -0.12 -2.36
CA ILE A 163 -12.27 -0.18 -3.80
C ILE A 163 -10.94 -0.88 -4.06
N MET A 164 -10.93 -1.87 -4.95
CA MET A 164 -9.73 -2.54 -5.44
C MET A 164 -9.77 -2.53 -6.96
N PRO A 165 -9.14 -1.53 -7.61
CA PRO A 165 -9.26 -1.32 -9.06
C PRO A 165 -8.87 -2.54 -9.88
N GLU A 166 -7.88 -3.31 -9.44
CA GLU A 166 -7.32 -4.46 -10.15
C GLU A 166 -8.21 -5.73 -10.07
N LEU A 167 -9.33 -5.69 -9.36
CA LEU A 167 -10.34 -6.76 -9.40
C LEU A 167 -11.12 -6.71 -10.71
N LYS A 168 -11.31 -7.89 -11.30
CA LYS A 168 -12.09 -8.06 -12.54
C LYS A 168 -13.60 -8.01 -12.32
N GLU A 169 -14.06 -8.32 -11.12
CA GLU A 169 -15.48 -8.40 -10.79
C GLU A 169 -15.72 -7.93 -9.36
N ILE A 170 -16.91 -7.39 -9.13
CA ILE A 170 -17.38 -7.00 -7.80
C ILE A 170 -17.55 -8.27 -6.98
N LEU A 171 -16.96 -8.28 -5.78
CA LEU A 171 -17.11 -9.39 -4.84
C LEU A 171 -18.17 -9.03 -3.80
N THR A 172 -19.11 -9.95 -3.55
CA THR A 172 -20.12 -9.82 -2.49
C THR A 172 -19.76 -10.67 -1.27
N PRO A 173 -20.25 -10.31 -0.07
CA PRO A 173 -20.04 -11.11 1.13
C PRO A 173 -20.60 -12.54 0.96
N LEU A 174 -19.88 -13.53 1.49
CA LEU A 174 -20.28 -14.94 1.51
C LEU A 174 -20.47 -15.43 2.95
N GLN A 175 -19.42 -15.37 3.77
CA GLN A 175 -19.42 -15.84 5.15
C GLN A 175 -18.40 -15.07 5.98
N MET A 176 -18.78 -14.65 7.19
CA MET A 176 -17.86 -14.09 8.18
C MET A 176 -16.71 -15.06 8.46
N PRO A 177 -15.45 -14.66 8.25
CA PRO A 177 -14.32 -15.52 8.52
C PRO A 177 -14.03 -15.55 10.03
N ASP A 178 -13.62 -16.70 10.56
CA ASP A 178 -13.14 -16.81 11.95
C ASP A 178 -11.68 -16.36 12.00
N VAL A 179 -11.46 -15.07 12.26
CA VAL A 179 -10.13 -14.45 12.29
C VAL A 179 -10.02 -13.55 13.50
N LYS A 180 -8.94 -13.73 14.26
CA LYS A 180 -8.60 -12.90 15.42
C LYS A 180 -7.67 -11.77 14.98
N LEU A 181 -7.97 -10.56 15.44
CA LEU A 181 -7.14 -9.39 15.14
C LEU A 181 -5.80 -9.50 15.86
N GLN A 182 -4.68 -9.45 15.14
CA GLN A 182 -3.34 -9.45 15.73
C GLN A 182 -2.84 -8.02 15.93
N ILE A 183 -2.15 -7.75 17.03
CA ILE A 183 -1.51 -6.44 17.25
C ILE A 183 -0.18 -6.41 16.49
N CYS A 184 0.12 -5.30 15.83
CA CYS A 184 1.44 -5.08 15.24
C CYS A 184 2.41 -4.67 16.34
N GLU A 185 3.22 -5.61 16.83
CA GLU A 185 4.19 -5.38 17.90
C GLU A 185 5.55 -4.91 17.36
N GLU A 186 5.96 -5.45 16.21
CA GLU A 186 7.25 -5.17 15.60
C GLU A 186 7.09 -4.86 14.11
N LEU A 187 7.91 -3.94 13.61
CA LEU A 187 7.98 -3.58 12.20
C LEU A 187 9.37 -3.90 11.63
N PRO A 188 9.46 -4.28 10.35
CA PRO A 188 10.74 -4.59 9.74
C PRO A 188 11.60 -3.32 9.58
N GLU A 189 12.91 -3.48 9.78
CA GLU A 189 13.86 -2.41 9.51
C GLU A 189 13.94 -2.10 8.01
N SER A 190 13.82 -0.83 7.65
CA SER A 190 14.01 -0.35 6.27
C SER A 190 15.48 -0.03 5.99
N ASN A 191 16.35 -1.05 6.06
CA ASN A 191 17.79 -0.90 5.79
C ASN A 191 18.25 -1.61 4.51
N GLY A 192 19.21 -1.00 3.81
CA GLY A 192 19.78 -1.53 2.57
C GLY A 192 19.11 -0.99 1.30
N HIS A 193 19.26 -1.74 0.20
CA HIS A 193 18.79 -1.32 -1.12
C HIS A 193 17.52 -2.07 -1.49
N PHE A 194 16.45 -1.35 -1.82
CA PHE A 194 15.18 -1.93 -2.20
C PHE A 194 14.83 -1.64 -3.65
N VAL A 195 14.24 -2.63 -4.31
CA VAL A 195 13.58 -2.47 -5.61
C VAL A 195 12.08 -2.70 -5.48
N TYR A 196 11.31 -1.98 -6.28
CA TYR A 196 9.90 -2.24 -6.51
C TYR A 196 9.72 -2.89 -7.88
N THR A 197 9.14 -4.09 -7.89
CA THR A 197 8.95 -4.85 -9.13
C THR A 197 7.69 -4.42 -9.88
N LEU A 198 7.83 -4.23 -11.19
CA LEU A 198 6.77 -3.80 -12.09
C LEU A 198 6.72 -4.72 -13.32
N PRO A 199 5.53 -4.93 -13.92
CA PRO A 199 5.45 -5.64 -15.18
C PRO A 199 6.12 -4.82 -16.30
N LEU A 200 6.83 -5.52 -17.17
CA LEU A 200 7.48 -4.97 -18.35
C LEU A 200 6.50 -4.93 -19.53
N THR A 201 6.11 -3.72 -19.94
CA THR A 201 5.15 -3.50 -21.05
C THR A 201 5.65 -2.44 -22.03
N PRO A 202 5.80 -2.73 -23.35
CA PRO A 202 5.70 -4.05 -23.98
C PRO A 202 6.86 -4.98 -23.55
N PRO A 203 6.73 -6.31 -23.75
CA PRO A 203 7.78 -7.26 -23.41
C PRO A 203 9.09 -6.90 -24.12
N CYS A 204 10.16 -6.68 -23.36
CA CYS A 204 11.50 -6.50 -23.89
C CYS A 204 12.33 -7.75 -23.66
N SER A 205 13.37 -7.96 -24.48
CA SER A 205 14.28 -9.10 -24.36
C SER A 205 15.12 -9.08 -23.07
N SER A 206 15.13 -7.98 -22.33
CA SER A 206 15.97 -7.81 -21.14
C SER A 206 15.22 -7.06 -20.05
N ASN A 207 15.44 -7.49 -18.80
CA ASN A 207 14.92 -6.82 -17.61
C ASN A 207 15.58 -5.44 -17.48
N ILE A 208 14.84 -4.47 -16.95
CA ILE A 208 15.31 -3.09 -16.82
C ILE A 208 15.26 -2.69 -15.36
N LEU A 209 16.37 -2.20 -14.82
CA LEU A 209 16.41 -1.53 -13.52
C LEU A 209 16.47 -0.02 -13.75
N LYS A 210 15.38 0.70 -13.47
CA LYS A 210 15.40 2.17 -13.45
C LYS A 210 15.87 2.64 -12.07
N VAL A 211 16.98 3.36 -12.06
CA VAL A 211 17.69 3.69 -10.83
C VAL A 211 17.58 5.20 -10.55
N PRO A 212 17.03 5.61 -9.39
CA PRO A 212 17.00 7.02 -9.00
C PRO A 212 18.38 7.49 -8.49
N PRO A 213 18.60 8.81 -8.38
CA PRO A 213 19.91 9.38 -8.11
C PRO A 213 20.53 9.00 -6.77
N LEU A 214 19.72 8.66 -5.77
CA LEU A 214 20.20 8.28 -4.45
C LEU A 214 20.54 6.78 -4.36
N PHE A 215 20.11 5.97 -5.32
CA PHE A 215 20.35 4.52 -5.32
C PHE A 215 21.68 4.15 -5.98
N TYR A 216 22.05 4.81 -7.08
CA TYR A 216 23.24 4.40 -7.88
C TYR A 216 24.61 4.74 -7.25
N PRO A 217 24.83 5.87 -6.54
CA PRO A 217 26.15 6.23 -6.01
C PRO A 217 26.62 5.26 -4.93
N ALA A 218 25.69 4.80 -4.09
CA ALA A 218 25.96 3.82 -3.04
C ALA A 218 26.51 2.48 -3.58
N LEU A 219 26.21 2.17 -4.85
CA LEU A 219 26.52 0.91 -5.50
C LEU A 219 27.49 1.04 -6.69
N GLY A 220 27.98 2.25 -6.99
CA GLY A 220 28.89 2.50 -8.11
C GLY A 220 28.30 2.21 -9.50
N LEU A 221 26.98 2.25 -9.66
CA LEU A 221 26.28 1.87 -10.89
C LEU A 221 26.41 2.91 -12.00
N LYS A 222 26.56 2.43 -13.25
CA LYS A 222 26.63 3.26 -14.47
C LYS A 222 25.41 3.04 -15.37
N ASP A 223 25.09 4.06 -16.18
CA ASP A 223 24.00 3.96 -17.16
C ASP A 223 24.34 2.91 -18.23
N ASN A 224 23.35 2.10 -18.61
CA ASN A 224 23.48 0.96 -19.53
C ASN A 224 24.40 -0.17 -19.05
N GLN A 225 24.80 -0.18 -17.77
CA GLN A 225 25.55 -1.29 -17.20
C GLN A 225 24.67 -2.54 -17.04
N HIS A 226 25.20 -3.70 -17.43
CA HIS A 226 24.61 -4.99 -17.09
C HIS A 226 24.95 -5.33 -15.64
N ILE A 227 23.94 -5.77 -14.89
CA ILE A 227 24.07 -6.14 -13.49
C ILE A 227 23.31 -7.42 -13.20
N THR A 228 23.65 -8.05 -12.09
CA THR A 228 22.87 -9.13 -11.49
C THR A 228 22.33 -8.68 -10.15
N LEU A 229 21.01 -8.77 -10.00
CA LEU A 229 20.31 -8.51 -8.75
C LEU A 229 20.05 -9.85 -8.06
N THR A 230 20.43 -9.96 -6.80
CA THR A 230 20.11 -11.11 -5.96
C THR A 230 19.15 -10.70 -4.86
N PHE A 231 18.10 -11.50 -4.66
CA PHE A 231 17.17 -11.35 -3.56
C PHE A 231 16.50 -12.70 -3.28
N GLU A 232 16.25 -12.99 -2.01
CA GLU A 232 15.79 -14.31 -1.59
C GLU A 232 16.75 -15.38 -2.15
N ASP A 233 16.25 -16.35 -2.92
CA ASP A 233 17.04 -17.39 -3.59
C ASP A 233 17.10 -17.19 -5.12
N LYS A 234 16.85 -15.97 -5.59
CA LYS A 234 16.77 -15.65 -7.02
C LYS A 234 17.91 -14.74 -7.46
N SER A 235 18.38 -14.95 -8.69
CA SER A 235 19.31 -14.06 -9.37
C SER A 235 18.70 -13.60 -10.69
N ILE A 236 18.62 -12.29 -10.90
CA ILE A 236 18.02 -11.67 -12.07
C ILE A 236 19.04 -10.77 -12.75
N SER A 237 19.34 -11.04 -14.03
CA SER A 237 20.12 -10.12 -14.85
C SER A 237 19.25 -8.97 -15.34
N ALA A 238 19.74 -7.73 -15.24
CA ALA A 238 19.06 -6.53 -15.70
C ALA A 238 20.04 -5.50 -16.28
N ILE A 239 19.50 -4.58 -17.09
CA ILE A 239 20.24 -3.43 -17.60
C ILE A 239 19.86 -2.21 -16.75
N CYS A 240 20.87 -1.55 -16.18
CA CYS A 240 20.71 -0.32 -15.42
C CYS A 240 20.36 0.85 -16.34
N LYS A 241 19.33 1.62 -15.97
CA LYS A 241 18.93 2.87 -16.62
C LYS A 241 18.87 3.96 -15.56
N CYS A 242 19.88 4.83 -15.53
CA CYS A 242 19.96 5.89 -14.52
C CYS A 242 18.98 7.03 -14.87
N LYS A 243 18.06 7.35 -13.95
CA LYS A 243 17.06 8.41 -14.12
C LYS A 243 17.36 9.56 -13.17
N LYS A 244 17.91 10.65 -13.74
CA LYS A 244 18.33 11.84 -12.98
C LYS A 244 17.15 12.64 -12.40
N ASP A 245 15.98 12.50 -13.01
CA ASP A 245 14.72 13.18 -12.71
C ASP A 245 13.87 12.43 -11.68
N GLN A 246 14.15 11.16 -11.42
CA GLN A 246 13.41 10.35 -10.47
C GLN A 246 13.82 10.70 -9.02
N LYS A 247 12.86 10.74 -8.10
CA LYS A 247 13.13 10.96 -6.68
C LYS A 247 13.22 9.65 -5.91
N GLY A 248 13.96 9.68 -4.79
CA GLY A 248 13.97 8.62 -3.79
C GLY A 248 15.11 7.62 -3.88
N THR A 249 15.00 6.62 -3.01
CA THR A 249 16.01 5.60 -2.71
C THR A 249 15.59 4.19 -3.15
N ILE A 250 14.44 4.04 -3.84
CA ILE A 250 13.90 2.76 -4.28
C ILE A 250 14.01 2.70 -5.81
N ALA A 251 14.68 1.68 -6.34
CA ALA A 251 14.77 1.47 -7.78
C ALA A 251 13.56 0.70 -8.32
N LEU A 252 13.24 0.87 -9.60
CA LEU A 252 12.12 0.17 -10.24
C LEU A 252 12.66 -0.95 -11.13
N LEU A 253 12.32 -2.18 -10.80
CA LEU A 253 12.74 -3.37 -11.54
C LEU A 253 11.59 -3.86 -12.43
N TYR A 254 11.74 -3.70 -13.74
CA TYR A 254 10.76 -4.13 -14.72
C TYR A 254 11.05 -5.56 -15.16
N LEU A 255 10.08 -6.46 -14.93
CA LEU A 255 10.17 -7.89 -15.20
C LEU A 255 9.03 -8.36 -16.12
N PRO A 256 9.24 -9.38 -16.96
CA PRO A 256 8.15 -10.05 -17.67
C PRO A 256 7.07 -10.55 -16.69
N GLU A 257 5.80 -10.52 -17.09
CA GLU A 257 4.68 -10.98 -16.24
C GLU A 257 4.81 -12.45 -15.82
N THR A 258 5.52 -13.26 -16.61
CA THR A 258 5.83 -14.67 -16.29
C THR A 258 6.76 -14.82 -15.08
N MET A 259 7.42 -13.74 -14.64
CA MET A 259 8.33 -13.72 -13.49
C MET A 259 7.66 -13.10 -12.25
N ALA A 260 6.53 -13.68 -11.81
CA ALA A 260 5.89 -13.24 -10.57
C ALA A 260 6.82 -13.47 -9.36
N VAL A 261 7.04 -12.41 -8.57
CA VAL A 261 7.95 -12.43 -7.40
C VAL A 261 7.23 -12.33 -6.05
N GLY A 262 5.90 -12.49 -6.02
CA GLY A 262 5.12 -12.30 -4.80
C GLY A 262 5.09 -10.82 -4.39
N TYR A 263 5.29 -10.53 -3.11
CA TYR A 263 5.37 -9.16 -2.59
C TYR A 263 6.39 -8.32 -3.39
N PRO A 264 6.01 -7.16 -3.95
CA PRO A 264 6.78 -6.52 -5.02
C PRO A 264 8.04 -5.78 -4.55
N TYR A 265 8.14 -5.46 -3.26
CA TYR A 265 9.30 -4.82 -2.69
C TYR A 265 10.32 -5.89 -2.30
N LYS A 266 11.53 -5.79 -2.86
CA LYS A 266 12.62 -6.73 -2.62
C LYS A 266 13.85 -5.98 -2.14
N LYS A 267 14.39 -6.40 -1.00
CA LYS A 267 15.75 -6.04 -0.60
C LYS A 267 16.72 -6.78 -1.52
N VAL A 268 17.63 -6.06 -2.16
CA VAL A 268 18.55 -6.61 -3.16
C VAL A 268 20.00 -6.40 -2.79
N GLU A 269 20.84 -7.35 -3.19
CA GLU A 269 22.25 -7.12 -3.39
C GLU A 269 22.52 -6.97 -4.90
N VAL A 270 23.50 -6.13 -5.23
CA VAL A 270 23.83 -5.82 -6.62
C VAL A 270 25.24 -6.29 -6.92
N ILE A 271 25.34 -7.19 -7.89
CA ILE A 271 26.60 -7.76 -8.39
C ILE A 271 26.85 -7.14 -9.77
N LEU A 272 28.02 -6.51 -9.92
CA LEU A 272 28.45 -5.77 -11.11
C LEU A 272 29.09 -6.66 -12.19
#